data_AF-A0A6V7K7J5-F1
#
_entry.id   AF-A0A6V7K7J5-F1
#
_cell.length_a   1.000
_cell.length_b   1.000
_cell.length_c   1.000
_cell.angle_alpha   90.00
_cell.angle_beta   90.00
_cell.angle_gamma   90.00
#
_symmetry.space_group_name_H-M   'P 1'
#
loop_
_entity.id
_entity.type
_entity.pdbx_description
1 polymer ?
#
loop_
_entity_poly.entity_id
_entity_poly.type
_entity_poly.pdbx_seq_one_letter_code
_entity_poly.pdbx_strand_id
1 'polypeptide(L)' 'YVNEVVIGAPYEVTKDLMEHFNVSIVCHGQTPIPPCENGADPFAEPKRQNKFKLLDSGNDMTTEKIVERIILH' A
#
# COMPACT_ATOMS: atom_id res chain seq x y z
N TYR A 1 10.90 -9.46 0.37
CA TYR A 1 10.63 -10.90 0.26
C TYR A 1 9.13 -11.12 0.36
N VAL A 2 8.57 -12.02 -0.43
CA VAL A 2 7.12 -12.26 -0.53
C VAL A 2 6.85 -13.76 -0.45
N ASN A 3 5.84 -14.15 0.32
CA ASN A 3 5.41 -15.55 0.47
C ASN A 3 4.17 -15.87 -0.38
N GLU A 4 3.21 -14.95 -0.43
CA GLU A 4 1.94 -15.12 -1.15
C GLU A 4 1.54 -13.81 -1.84
N VAL A 5 0.71 -13.92 -2.88
CA VAL A 5 0.22 -12.78 -3.67
C VAL A 5 -1.28 -12.92 -3.86
N VAL A 6 -2.02 -11.83 -3.63
CA VAL A 6 -3.45 -11.72 -3.93
C VAL A 6 -3.61 -11.04 -5.29
N ILE A 7 -4.10 -11.76 -6.29
CA ILE A 7 -4.36 -11.21 -7.63
C ILE A 7 -5.75 -10.57 -7.62
N GLY A 8 -5.84 -9.29 -7.95
CA GLY A 8 -7.10 -8.54 -7.93
C GLY A 8 -7.52 -8.09 -6.53
N ALA A 9 -6.55 -7.78 -5.66
CA ALA A 9 -6.85 -7.19 -4.36
C ALA A 9 -7.60 -5.84 -4.53
N PRO A 10 -8.63 -5.58 -3.70
CA PRO A 10 -9.28 -4.28 -3.70
C PRO A 10 -8.29 -3.18 -3.28
N TYR A 11 -8.52 -1.96 -3.78
CA TYR A 11 -7.70 -0.80 -3.44
C TYR A 11 -7.84 -0.42 -1.96
N GLU A 12 -9.05 -0.53 -1.42
CA GLU A 12 -9.33 -0.34 0.00
C GLU A 12 -9.03 -1.62 0.78
N VAL A 13 -8.30 -1.49 1.90
CA VAL A 13 -8.03 -2.61 2.80
C VAL A 13 -9.24 -2.81 3.71
N THR A 14 -10.16 -3.67 3.30
CA THR A 14 -11.39 -3.95 4.05
C THR A 14 -11.14 -4.86 5.25
N LYS A 15 -12.05 -4.81 6.24
CA LYS A 15 -12.05 -5.72 7.39
C LYS A 15 -12.13 -7.19 6.96
N ASP A 16 -12.96 -7.49 5.98
CA ASP A 16 -13.14 -8.85 5.46
C ASP A 16 -11.84 -9.40 4.87
N LEU A 17 -11.09 -8.57 4.12
CA LEU A 17 -9.77 -8.95 3.60
C LEU A 17 -8.79 -9.26 4.74
N MET A 18 -8.74 -8.39 5.75
CA MET A 18 -7.87 -8.58 6.90
C MET A 18 -8.24 -9.83 7.72
N GLU A 19 -9.53 -10.11 7.89
CA GLU A 19 -9.99 -11.28 8.64
C GLU A 19 -9.81 -12.57 7.86
N HIS A 20 -10.06 -12.56 6.55
CA HIS A 20 -9.88 -13.72 5.67
C HIS A 20 -8.43 -14.22 5.67
N PHE A 21 -7.46 -13.31 5.62
CA PHE A 21 -6.03 -13.64 5.64
C PHE A 21 -5.41 -13.60 7.04
N ASN A 22 -6.21 -13.39 8.09
CA ASN A 22 -5.75 -13.23 9.48
C ASN A 22 -4.56 -12.25 9.62
N VAL A 23 -4.70 -11.07 9.00
CA VAL A 23 -3.65 -10.06 8.90
C VAL A 23 -3.38 -9.44 10.28
N SER A 24 -2.12 -9.55 10.71
CA SER A 24 -1.65 -8.96 11.98
C SER A 24 -1.14 -7.54 11.81
N ILE A 25 -0.50 -7.23 10.68
CA ILE A 25 0.11 -5.93 10.40
C ILE A 25 -0.08 -5.60 8.93
N VAL A 26 -0.42 -4.35 8.63
CA VAL A 26 -0.46 -3.76 7.29
C VAL A 26 0.64 -2.71 7.21
N CYS A 27 1.53 -2.83 6.24
CA CYS A 27 2.65 -1.91 6.06
C CYS A 27 2.50 -1.10 4.77
N HIS A 28 2.80 0.19 4.82
CA HIS A 28 2.89 1.05 3.64
C HIS A 28 4.21 1.84 3.66
N GLY A 29 4.73 2.17 2.49
CA GLY A 29 5.90 3.05 2.35
C GLY A 29 5.63 4.50 2.79
N GLN A 30 6.64 5.36 2.74
CA GLN A 30 6.46 6.82 2.85
C GLN A 30 5.96 7.48 1.56
N THR A 31 5.61 6.70 0.54
CA THR A 31 5.04 7.23 -0.70
C THR A 31 3.68 7.85 -0.44
N PRO A 32 3.30 8.90 -1.20
CA PRO A 32 1.98 9.52 -1.07
C PRO A 32 0.90 8.46 -1.31
N ILE A 33 -0.08 8.40 -0.40
CA ILE A 33 -1.21 7.48 -0.50
C ILE A 33 -2.35 8.23 -1.20
N PRO A 34 -2.74 7.84 -2.43
CA PRO A 34 -3.89 8.41 -3.09
C PRO A 34 -5.17 8.04 -2.31
N PRO A 35 -6.10 8.98 -2.10
CA PRO A 35 -7.40 8.64 -1.54
C PRO A 35 -8.17 7.72 -2.50
N CYS A 36 -9.09 6.93 -1.95
CA CYS A 36 -10.06 6.18 -2.73
C CYS A 36 -10.96 7.12 -3.56
N GLU A 37 -11.70 6.58 -4.53
CA GLU A 37 -12.62 7.35 -5.39
C GLU A 37 -13.66 8.18 -4.60
N ASN A 38 -14.00 7.72 -3.39
CA ASN A 38 -14.91 8.39 -2.45
C ASN A 38 -14.22 9.42 -1.54
N GLY A 39 -12.91 9.65 -1.70
CA GLY A 39 -12.11 10.51 -0.84
C GLY A 39 -11.70 9.88 0.50
N ALA A 40 -12.06 8.61 0.75
CA ALA A 40 -11.68 7.90 1.97
C ALA A 40 -10.24 7.41 1.91
N ASP A 41 -9.65 7.21 3.09
CA ASP A 41 -8.33 6.62 3.22
C ASP A 41 -8.42 5.10 3.02
N PRO A 42 -7.70 4.51 2.03
CA PRO A 42 -7.71 3.07 1.78
C PRO A 42 -7.22 2.24 2.98
N PHE A 43 -6.49 2.86 3.92
CA PHE A 43 -5.97 2.21 5.14
C PHE A 43 -6.75 2.58 6.41
N ALA A 44 -7.96 3.14 6.30
CA ALA A 44 -8.77 3.54 7.45
C ALA A 44 -9.04 2.36 8.42
N GLU A 45 -9.41 1.20 7.89
CA GLU A 45 -9.68 0.00 8.68
C GLU A 45 -8.44 -0.56 9.42
N PRO A 46 -7.29 -0.77 8.74
CA PRO A 46 -6.04 -1.11 9.41
C PRO A 46 -5.60 -0.12 10.49
N LYS A 47 -5.78 1.18 10.23
CA LYS A 47 -5.47 2.25 11.20
C LYS A 47 -6.38 2.18 12.41
N ARG A 48 -7.68 1.96 12.21
CA ARG A 48 -8.68 1.78 13.27
C ARG A 48 -8.35 0.59 14.18
N GLN A 49 -7.78 -0.47 13.62
CA GLN A 49 -7.35 -1.66 14.39
C GLN A 49 -5.94 -1.52 15.00
N ASN A 50 -5.26 -0.38 14.85
CA ASN A 50 -3.86 -0.19 15.24
C ASN A 50 -2.88 -1.20 14.60
N LYS A 51 -3.21 -1.71 13.41
CA LYS A 51 -2.40 -2.67 12.66
C LYS A 51 -1.58 -2.03 11.55
N PHE A 52 -1.77 -0.73 11.29
CA PHE A 52 -1.06 -0.01 10.24
C PHE A 52 0.34 0.46 10.70
N LYS A 53 1.36 0.20 9.90
CA LYS A 53 2.73 0.70 10.09
C LYS A 53 3.25 1.39 8.84
N LEU A 54 3.82 2.57 9.02
CA LEU A 54 4.61 3.22 7.98
C LEU A 54 6.04 2.72 8.04
N LEU A 55 6.55 2.28 6.89
CA LEU A 55 7.93 1.84 6.72
C LEU A 55 8.65 2.80 5.78
N ASP A 56 9.83 3.22 6.18
CA ASP A 56 10.73 3.94 5.30
C ASP A 56 11.54 2.93 4.49
N SER A 57 11.46 3.02 3.17
CA SER A 57 12.28 2.21 2.28
C SER A 57 13.73 2.73 2.19
N GLY A 58 14.00 3.95 2.65
CA GLY A 58 15.29 4.64 2.49
C GLY A 58 15.66 4.89 1.02
N ASN A 59 14.68 4.78 0.11
CA ASN A 59 14.89 4.87 -1.33
C ASN A 59 13.83 5.79 -1.93
N ASP A 60 14.31 6.81 -2.64
CA ASP A 60 13.51 7.84 -3.31
C ASP A 60 13.20 7.50 -4.78
N MET A 61 13.55 6.30 -5.25
CA MET A 61 13.26 5.83 -6.60
C MET A 61 11.75 5.66 -6.79
N THR A 62 11.19 6.35 -7.78
CA THR A 62 9.78 6.22 -8.17
C THR A 62 9.66 5.77 -9.62
N THR A 63 8.48 5.31 -10.01
CA THR A 63 8.20 4.89 -11.40
C THR A 63 8.44 6.03 -12.38
N GLU A 64 8.10 7.27 -12.00
CA GLU A 64 8.31 8.46 -12.82
C GLU A 64 9.81 8.68 -13.10
N LYS A 65 10.67 8.56 -12.07
CA LYS A 65 12.13 8.65 -12.23
C LYS A 65 12.69 7.57 -13.14
N ILE A 66 12.11 6.37 -13.13
CA ILE A 66 12.52 5.28 -14.03
C ILE A 66 12.11 5.62 -15.47
N VAL A 67 10.89 6.10 -15.68
CA VAL A 67 10.40 6.53 -17.01
C VAL A 67 11.25 7.68 -17.56
N GLU A 68 11.55 8.70 -16.76
CA GLU A 68 12.43 9.81 -17.15
C GLU A 68 13.80 9.30 -17.60
N ARG A 69 14.41 8.37 -16.86
CA ARG A 69 15.71 7.78 -17.23
C ARG A 69 15.66 7.01 -18.55
N ILE A 70 14.55 6.34 -18.86
CA ILE A 70 14.39 5.56 -20.09
C ILE A 70 14.13 6.48 -21.28
N ILE A 71 13.36 7.57 -21.12
CA ILE A 71 13.01 8.50 -22.20
C ILE A 71 14.16 9.48 -22.54
N LEU A 72 15.00 9.83 -21.56
CA LEU A 72 16.15 10.72 -21.74
C LEU A 72 17.40 10.02 -22.31
N HIS A 73 17.32 8.72 -22.61
CA HIS A 73 18.33 7.96 -23.36
C HIS A 73 17.88 7.76 -24.81
#